data_AF-A0A2N2CMN3-F1
#
_entry.id   AF-A0A2N2CMN3-F1
#
_cell.length_a   1.000
_cell.length_b   1.000
_cell.length_c   1.000
_cell.angle_alpha   90.00
_cell.angle_beta   90.00
_cell.angle_gamma   90.00
#
_symmetry.space_group_name_H-M   'P 1'
#
loop_
_entity.id
_entity.type
_entity.pdbx_description
1 polymer ?
#
loop_
_entity_poly.entity_id
_entity_poly.type
_entity_poly.pdbx_seq_one_letter_code
_entity_poly.pdbx_strand_id
1 'polypeptide(L)'
;MTNQPEIKLSVRNLVEFMLRSGNIDSQFISNASALEGTRAHQKVQKDNQDKGYTPEVSLKYSLEYEGFSFRIEGRADGIIAGATGIIVDEIKS
;
A
#
# COMPACT_ATOMS: atom_id res chain seq x y z
N MET A 1 5.23 -6.88 32.43
CA MET A 1 5.25 -6.64 30.97
C MET A 1 4.74 -5.22 30.76
N THR A 2 5.62 -4.27 30.46
CA THR A 2 5.23 -2.89 30.19
C THR A 2 4.48 -2.84 28.86
N ASN A 3 3.18 -2.54 28.92
CA ASN A 3 2.34 -2.39 27.74
C ASN A 3 2.72 -1.07 27.06
N GLN A 4 3.60 -1.11 26.07
CA GLN A 4 3.93 0.07 25.28
C GLN A 4 2.71 0.45 24.43
N PRO A 5 2.31 1.73 24.39
CA PRO A 5 1.18 2.17 23.56
C PRO A 5 1.41 1.87 22.08
N GLU A 6 0.42 1.26 21.42
CA GLU A 6 0.45 0.95 19.98
C GLU A 6 -0.08 2.12 19.15
N ILE A 7 0.71 2.59 18.19
CA ILE A 7 0.32 3.60 17.19
C ILE A 7 0.16 2.91 15.85
N LYS A 8 -1.06 2.93 15.31
CA LYS A 8 -1.37 2.39 13.98
C LYS A 8 -1.30 3.48 12.92
N LEU A 9 -0.52 3.25 11.88
CA LEU A 9 -0.34 4.19 10.77
C LEU A 9 -0.50 3.47 9.44
N SER A 10 -1.21 4.07 8.49
CA SER A 10 -1.16 3.60 7.11
C SER A 10 0.09 4.13 6.41
N VAL A 11 0.63 3.36 5.46
CA VAL A 11 1.72 3.82 4.58
C VAL A 11 1.33 5.13 3.89
N ARG A 12 0.07 5.25 3.44
CA ARG A 12 -0.47 6.47 2.82
C ARG A 12 -0.36 7.66 3.77
N ASN A 13 -0.82 7.55 5.01
CA ASN A 13 -0.80 8.69 5.94
C ASN A 13 0.65 9.12 6.27
N LEU A 14 1.58 8.17 6.34
CA LEU A 14 2.99 8.48 6.53
C LEU A 14 3.56 9.28 5.35
N VAL A 15 3.28 8.84 4.11
CA VAL A 15 3.72 9.53 2.90
C VAL A 15 3.06 10.92 2.78
N GLU A 16 1.74 10.99 3.00
CA GLU A 16 1.00 12.25 3.00
C GLU A 16 1.58 13.23 4.02
N PHE A 17 1.92 12.77 5.23
CA PHE A 17 2.54 13.59 6.28
C PHE A 17 3.90 14.14 5.84
N MET A 18 4.77 13.29 5.29
CA MET A 18 6.10 13.69 4.79
C MET A 18 6.01 14.69 3.63
N LEU A 19 4.98 14.57 2.78
CA LEU A 19 4.76 15.42 1.61
C LEU A 19 3.88 16.65 1.90
N ARG A 20 3.63 16.99 3.17
CA ARG A 20 2.89 18.23 3.56
C ARG A 20 3.62 19.54 3.24
N SER A 21 4.79 19.47 2.62
CA SER A 21 5.51 20.64 2.11
C SER A 21 5.53 20.60 0.58
N GLY A 22 5.03 21.65 -0.06
CA GLY A 22 4.83 21.74 -1.51
C GLY A 22 3.42 22.18 -1.91
N ASN A 23 3.20 22.43 -3.19
CA ASN A 23 1.91 22.82 -3.77
C ASN A 23 1.01 21.58 -3.86
N ILE A 24 0.23 21.29 -2.81
CA ILE A 24 -0.76 20.21 -2.81
C ILE A 24 -1.87 20.62 -3.78
N ASP A 25 -1.78 20.13 -5.02
CA ASP A 25 -2.82 20.31 -6.01
C ASP A 25 -4.00 19.40 -5.63
N SER A 26 -5.02 19.98 -5.00
CA SER A 26 -6.22 19.28 -4.54
C SER A 26 -7.17 19.03 -5.70
N GLN A 27 -6.69 18.41 -6.78
CA GLN A 27 -7.54 18.05 -7.91
C GLN A 27 -8.56 17.02 -7.46
N PHE A 28 -9.83 17.36 -7.66
CA PHE A 28 -10.97 16.55 -7.28
C PHE A 28 -10.97 15.27 -8.14
N ILE A 29 -10.50 14.16 -7.57
CA ILE A 29 -10.57 12.84 -8.22
C ILE A 29 -12.03 12.40 -8.21
N SER A 30 -12.67 12.40 -9.38
CA SER A 30 -14.07 12.01 -9.50
C SER A 30 -14.29 10.54 -9.07
N ASN A 31 -15.50 10.19 -8.61
CA ASN A 31 -15.83 8.79 -8.32
C ASN A 31 -15.75 7.88 -9.55
N ALA A 32 -15.88 8.45 -10.76
CA ALA A 32 -15.76 7.70 -12.01
C ALA A 32 -14.33 7.20 -12.24
N SER A 33 -13.31 8.01 -11.97
CA SER A 33 -11.90 7.62 -12.13
C SER A 33 -11.48 6.54 -11.12
N ALA A 34 -12.04 6.55 -9.90
CA ALA A 34 -11.78 5.47 -8.93
C ALA A 34 -12.35 4.11 -9.38
N LEU A 35 -13.53 4.11 -10.01
CA LEU A 35 -14.15 2.90 -10.55
C LEU A 35 -13.38 2.35 -11.76
N GLU A 36 -12.93 3.24 -12.65
CA GLU A 36 -12.08 2.87 -13.79
C GLU A 36 -10.74 2.30 -13.33
N GLY A 37 -10.10 2.91 -12.33
CA GLY A 37 -8.89 2.37 -11.72
C GLY A 37 -9.10 0.97 -11.16
N THR A 38 -10.19 0.74 -10.41
CA THR A 38 -10.51 -0.60 -9.90
C THR A 38 -10.66 -1.64 -11.02
N ARG A 39 -11.29 -1.27 -12.14
CA ARG A 39 -11.44 -2.17 -13.30
C ARG A 39 -10.10 -2.45 -13.98
N ALA A 40 -9.23 -1.46 -14.09
CA ALA A 40 -7.88 -1.63 -14.62
C ALA A 40 -7.06 -2.61 -13.76
N HIS A 41 -7.11 -2.44 -12.44
CA HIS A 41 -6.43 -3.36 -11.50
C HIS A 41 -6.98 -4.78 -11.66
N GLN A 42 -8.29 -4.98 -11.67
CA GLN A 42 -8.91 -6.30 -11.87
C GLN A 42 -8.48 -6.98 -13.18
N LYS A 43 -8.35 -6.20 -14.27
CA LYS A 43 -7.93 -6.73 -15.57
C LYS A 43 -6.47 -7.19 -15.53
N VAL A 44 -5.56 -6.37 -15.01
CA VAL A 44 -4.13 -6.70 -14.88
C VAL A 44 -3.93 -7.89 -13.94
N GLN A 45 -4.65 -7.95 -12.83
CA GLN A 45 -4.61 -9.07 -11.89
C GLN A 45 -5.03 -10.37 -12.56
N LYS A 46 -6.13 -10.36 -13.32
CA LYS A 46 -6.62 -11.55 -14.05
C LYS A 46 -5.59 -12.05 -15.07
N ASP A 47 -4.93 -11.15 -15.78
CA ASP A 47 -3.98 -11.51 -16.85
C ASP A 47 -2.65 -12.06 -16.29
N ASN A 48 -2.38 -11.91 -14.99
CA ASN A 48 -1.15 -12.37 -14.34
C ASN A 48 -1.34 -13.54 -13.35
N GLN A 49 -2.55 -14.09 -13.19
CA GLN A 49 -2.83 -15.17 -12.23
C GLN A 49 -1.88 -16.38 -12.36
N ASP A 50 -1.50 -16.75 -13.59
CA ASP A 50 -0.67 -17.94 -13.85
C ASP A 50 0.84 -17.71 -13.62
N LYS A 51 1.26 -16.51 -13.19
CA LYS A 51 2.67 -16.12 -13.06
C LYS A 51 3.20 -16.12 -11.61
N GLY A 52 2.48 -16.75 -10.69
CA GLY A 52 2.80 -16.67 -9.25
C GLY A 52 2.51 -15.28 -8.66
N TYR A 53 1.55 -14.57 -9.25
CA TYR A 53 1.09 -13.26 -8.80
C TYR A 53 0.02 -13.40 -7.73
N THR A 54 0.20 -12.73 -6.60
CA THR A 54 -0.80 -12.63 -5.52
C THR A 54 -1.38 -11.21 -5.51
N PRO A 55 -2.67 -11.02 -5.84
CA PRO A 55 -3.30 -9.69 -5.81
C PRO A 55 -3.59 -9.21 -4.38
N GLU A 56 -3.69 -7.89 -4.22
CA GLU A 56 -4.27 -7.22 -3.04
C GLU A 56 -3.65 -7.64 -1.70
N VAL A 57 -2.32 -7.70 -1.64
CA VAL A 57 -1.61 -8.24 -0.46
C VAL A 57 -1.52 -7.21 0.65
N SER A 58 -2.11 -7.54 1.80
CA SER A 58 -1.99 -6.72 3.01
C SER A 58 -0.62 -6.91 3.67
N LEU A 59 0.12 -5.82 3.83
CA LEU A 59 1.46 -5.79 4.41
C LEU A 59 1.44 -5.03 5.73
N LYS A 60 2.20 -5.55 6.71
CA LYS A 60 2.29 -5.01 8.06
C LYS A 60 3.73 -5.05 8.53
N TYR A 61 4.19 -3.95 9.12
CA TYR A 61 5.50 -3.83 9.73
C TYR A 61 5.36 -3.18 11.09
N SER A 62 5.93 -3.83 12.11
CA SER A 62 5.95 -3.31 13.47
C SER A 62 7.37 -2.96 13.88
N LEU A 63 7.54 -1.79 14.49
CA LEU A 63 8.82 -1.38 15.09
C LEU A 63 8.59 -0.73 16.45
N GLU A 64 9.58 -0.84 17.33
CA GLU A 64 9.62 -0.12 18.59
C GLU A 64 10.49 1.13 18.44
N TYR A 65 10.01 2.27 18.93
CA TYR A 65 10.74 3.53 18.89
C TYR A 65 10.31 4.43 20.04
N GLU A 66 11.28 4.92 20.84
CA GLU A 66 11.05 5.86 21.95
C GLU A 66 9.94 5.43 22.93
N GLY A 67 9.83 4.13 23.21
CA GLY A 67 8.83 3.58 24.13
C GLY A 67 7.43 3.39 23.53
N PHE A 68 7.27 3.61 22.23
CA PHE A 68 6.05 3.35 21.46
C PHE A 68 6.23 2.14 20.54
N SER A 69 5.14 1.40 20.35
CA SER A 69 5.06 0.36 19.32
C SER A 69 4.35 0.93 18.09
N PHE A 70 5.06 1.12 16.99
CA PHE A 70 4.47 1.56 15.73
C PHE A 70 4.09 0.36 14.90
N ARG A 71 2.86 0.37 14.38
CA ARG A 71 2.38 -0.59 13.39
C ARG A 71 2.03 0.15 12.11
N ILE A 72 2.88 -0.04 11.11
CA ILE A 72 2.72 0.52 9.78
C ILE A 72 2.06 -0.52 8.89
N GLU A 73 0.95 -0.17 8.24
CA GLU A 73 0.21 -1.11 7.38
C GLU A 73 -0.19 -0.49 6.04
N GLY A 74 -0.28 -1.35 5.04
CA GLY A 74 -0.62 -0.97 3.67
C GLY A 74 -1.12 -2.17 2.89
N ARG A 75 -1.44 -1.94 1.62
CA ARG A 75 -1.81 -2.97 0.67
C ARG A 75 -1.02 -2.75 -0.61
N ALA A 76 -0.33 -3.78 -1.07
CA ALA A 76 0.25 -3.81 -2.41
C ALA A 76 -0.80 -4.36 -3.38
N ASP A 77 -0.84 -3.84 -4.61
CA ASP A 77 -1.75 -4.36 -5.64
C ASP A 77 -1.37 -5.79 -6.05
N GLY A 78 -0.07 -6.12 -5.99
CA GLY A 78 0.48 -7.40 -6.39
C GLY A 78 1.77 -7.76 -5.67
N ILE A 79 1.97 -9.06 -5.43
CA ILE A 79 3.29 -9.62 -5.11
C ILE A 79 3.57 -10.79 -6.04
N ILE A 80 4.74 -10.79 -6.68
CA ILE A 80 5.23 -11.90 -7.48
C ILE A 80 6.42 -12.51 -6.75
N ALA A 81 6.28 -13.76 -6.31
CA ALA A 81 7.36 -14.52 -5.70
C ALA A 81 8.04 -15.37 -6.79
N GLY A 82 9.25 -14.99 -7.19
CA GLY A 82 10.04 -15.69 -8.20
C GLY A 82 11.33 -16.29 -7.63
N ALA A 83 12.00 -17.10 -8.43
CA ALA A 83 13.27 -17.73 -8.05
C ALA A 83 14.40 -16.71 -7.75
N THR A 84 14.30 -15.49 -8.29
CA THR A 84 15.31 -14.44 -8.13
C THR A 84 14.97 -13.41 -7.04
N GLY A 85 13.79 -13.49 -6.42
CA GLY A 85 13.38 -12.57 -5.37
C GLY A 85 11.88 -12.28 -5.34
N ILE A 86 11.51 -11.31 -4.49
CA ILE A 86 10.14 -10.84 -4.30
C ILE A 86 9.99 -9.50 -5.03
N ILE A 87 9.00 -9.42 -5.92
CA ILE A 87 8.61 -8.16 -6.58
C ILE A 87 7.30 -7.69 -5.93
N VAL A 88 7.28 -6.43 -5.51
CA VAL A 88 6.07 -5.72 -5.05
C VAL A 88 5.60 -4.84 -6.19
N ASP A 89 4.36 -5.05 -6.61
CA ASP A 89 3.74 -4.36 -7.75
C ASP A 89 2.70 -3.34 -7.29
N GLU A 90 2.67 -2.20 -7.98
CA GLU A 90 1.75 -1.09 -7.76
C GLU A 90 1.25 -0.62 -9.12
N ILE A 91 -0.04 -0.80 -9.37
CA ILE A 91 -0.68 -0.47 -10.63
C ILE A 91 -1.14 0.99 -10.54
N LYS A 92 -0.84 1.79 -11.58
CA LYS A 92 -1.33 3.16 -11.71
C LYS A 92 -2.33 3.24 -12.86
N SER A 93 -3.47 3.85 -12.59
CA SER A 93 -4.55 4.14 -13.54
C SER A 93 -4.85 5.62 -13.59
#